data_AF-A0A9E3BVG3-F1
#
_entry.id   AF-A0A9E3BVG3-F1
#
_cell.length_a   1.000
_cell.length_b   1.000
_cell.length_c   1.000
_cell.angle_alpha   90.00
_cell.angle_beta   90.00
_cell.angle_gamma   90.00
#
_symmetry.space_group_name_H-M   'P 1'
#
loop_
_entity.id
_entity.type
_entity.pdbx_description
1 polymer ?
#
loop_
_entity_poly.entity_id
_entity_poly.type
_entity_poly.pdbx_seq_one_letter_code
_entity_poly.pdbx_strand_id
1 'polypeptide(L)'
;MTVRHILLGGLLAAGLAGAGAGTIRIAHSQTAATPSNVEEGKHVFRVACAGCHKWHGNGGGGYGGDALSLRKTQLTRDQIVEVVSCGRPGTGMPYFLRDAYEDKHCYGGISRQDLGNAPLATAPSGFLRPKEIDAVADYAMADVKGKGEPTYAQCTEFFGEGSRVCNVYKTSQPSGSPKEGG
;
A
#
# COMPACT_ATOMS: atom_id res chain seq x y z
N MET A 1 1.62 31.33 -65.79
CA MET A 1 2.64 31.91 -64.90
C MET A 1 1.93 32.59 -63.74
N THR A 2 2.25 32.15 -62.51
CA THR A 2 2.25 32.87 -61.21
C THR A 2 1.00 33.68 -60.83
N VAL A 3 0.07 33.15 -60.02
CA VAL A 3 0.08 32.94 -58.53
C VAL A 3 0.02 34.24 -57.71
N ARG A 4 -1.08 34.31 -56.93
CA ARG A 4 -1.52 35.32 -55.95
C ARG A 4 -0.50 35.55 -54.83
N HIS A 5 -0.40 36.80 -54.37
CA HIS A 5 -0.19 37.06 -52.94
C HIS A 5 -1.14 38.13 -52.41
N ILE A 6 -1.99 37.65 -51.51
CA ILE A 6 -2.88 38.33 -50.57
C ILE A 6 -2.03 38.91 -49.44
N LEU A 7 -2.42 40.04 -48.83
CA LEU A 7 -2.40 40.19 -47.36
C LEU A 7 -3.37 41.34 -46.96
N LEU A 8 -4.51 40.92 -46.41
CA LEU A 8 -5.58 41.74 -45.86
C LEU A 8 -5.25 42.23 -44.44
N GLY A 9 -5.88 43.35 -44.10
CA GLY A 9 -5.73 44.12 -42.87
C GLY A 9 -5.93 43.34 -41.57
N GLY A 10 -5.23 43.82 -40.54
CA GLY A 10 -5.50 43.48 -39.16
C GLY A 10 -6.75 44.19 -38.66
N LEU A 11 -7.64 43.42 -38.04
CA LEU A 11 -8.60 43.92 -37.07
C LEU A 11 -8.48 43.06 -35.80
N LEU A 12 -8.05 43.71 -34.72
CA LEU A 12 -8.17 43.21 -33.35
C LEU A 12 -9.66 43.20 -32.98
N ALA A 13 -10.22 42.01 -32.73
CA ALA A 13 -11.53 41.86 -32.11
C ALA A 13 -11.37 41.28 -30.70
N ALA A 14 -12.00 41.99 -29.76
CA ALA A 14 -11.98 41.79 -28.33
C ALA A 14 -12.54 40.43 -27.88
N GLY A 15 -12.06 40.00 -26.71
CA GLY A 15 -12.30 38.68 -26.14
C GLY A 15 -13.74 38.41 -25.66
N LEU A 16 -14.09 37.13 -25.68
CA LEU A 16 -15.06 36.54 -24.76
C LEU A 16 -14.31 35.56 -23.86
N ALA A 17 -14.23 35.90 -22.58
CA ALA A 17 -13.77 35.01 -21.53
C ALA A 17 -14.79 33.88 -21.35
N GLY A 18 -14.44 32.66 -21.78
CA GLY A 18 -15.18 31.45 -21.46
C GLY A 18 -15.00 31.11 -19.98
N ALA A 19 -16.10 31.04 -19.24
CA ALA A 19 -16.13 30.52 -17.89
C ALA A 19 -15.75 29.02 -17.91
N GLY A 20 -14.48 28.72 -17.62
CA GLY A 20 -14.02 27.36 -17.42
C GLY A 20 -14.64 26.78 -16.15
N ALA A 21 -15.41 25.70 -16.30
CA ALA A 21 -15.84 24.87 -15.19
C ALA A 21 -14.60 24.35 -14.45
N GLY A 22 -14.30 24.95 -13.30
CA GLY A 22 -13.21 24.54 -12.43
C GLY A 22 -13.45 23.15 -11.90
N THR A 23 -12.70 22.16 -12.39
CA THR A 23 -12.60 20.86 -11.73
C THR A 23 -11.85 21.09 -10.42
N ILE A 24 -12.57 21.04 -9.30
CA ILE A 24 -11.98 21.04 -7.97
C ILE A 24 -11.17 19.75 -7.85
N ARG A 25 -9.87 19.84 -8.09
CA ARG A 25 -8.92 18.78 -7.74
C ARG A 25 -8.81 18.81 -6.23
N ILE A 26 -9.51 17.90 -5.54
CA ILE A 26 -9.23 17.63 -4.12
C ILE A 26 -7.84 17.02 -4.08
N ALA A 27 -6.84 17.85 -3.79
CA ALA A 27 -5.50 17.40 -3.48
C ALA A 27 -5.60 16.57 -2.20
N HIS A 28 -5.47 15.25 -2.33
CA HIS A 28 -5.23 14.40 -1.18
C HIS A 28 -3.82 14.75 -0.70
N SER A 29 -3.74 15.51 0.40
CA SER A 29 -2.47 15.78 1.07
C SER A 29 -1.90 14.44 1.52
N GLN A 30 -0.96 13.91 0.73
CA GLN A 30 -0.08 12.83 1.14
C GLN A 30 0.78 13.38 2.27
N THR A 31 0.29 13.25 3.50
CA THR A 31 1.11 13.52 4.68
C THR A 31 2.18 12.43 4.70
N ALA A 32 3.45 12.85 4.70
CA ALA A 32 4.55 11.90 4.79
C ALA A 32 4.37 11.04 6.06
N ALA A 33 4.66 9.73 5.94
CA ALA A 33 4.59 8.82 7.06
C ALA A 33 5.47 9.33 8.22
N THR A 34 4.89 9.43 9.42
CA THR A 34 5.66 9.75 10.63
C THR A 34 6.20 8.45 11.26
N PRO A 35 7.29 8.51 12.04
CA PRO A 35 7.78 7.33 12.76
C PRO A 35 6.70 6.69 13.65
N SER A 36 5.84 7.51 14.26
CA SER A 36 4.72 7.01 15.06
C SER A 36 3.69 6.24 14.23
N ASN A 37 3.44 6.64 12.98
CA ASN A 37 2.52 5.92 12.09
C ASN A 37 3.11 4.57 11.67
N VAL A 38 4.42 4.52 11.40
CA VAL A 38 5.11 3.30 11.01
C VAL A 38 5.09 2.27 12.15
N GLU A 39 5.31 2.71 13.39
CA GLU A 39 5.24 1.82 14.56
C GLU A 39 3.83 1.28 14.82
N GLU A 40 2.80 2.12 14.68
CA GLU A 40 1.40 1.68 14.74
C GLU A 40 1.10 0.68 13.60
N GLY A 41 1.57 0.98 12.40
CA GLY A 41 1.44 0.11 11.23
C GLY A 41 2.09 -1.26 11.45
N LYS A 42 3.25 -1.31 12.11
CA LYS A 42 3.92 -2.55 12.51
C LYS A 42 3.07 -3.36 13.49
N HIS A 43 2.41 -2.71 14.45
CA HIS A 43 1.48 -3.36 15.36
C HIS A 43 0.30 -3.99 14.60
N VAL A 44 -0.37 -3.21 13.75
CA VAL A 44 -1.47 -3.68 12.90
C VAL A 44 -1.03 -4.84 12.01
N PHE A 45 0.12 -4.71 11.34
CA PHE A 45 0.67 -5.75 10.48
C PHE A 45 0.87 -7.07 11.21
N ARG A 46 1.41 -7.01 12.45
CA ARG A 46 1.68 -8.19 13.27
C ARG A 46 0.40 -8.97 13.57
N VAL A 47 -0.69 -8.29 13.87
CA VAL A 47 -1.94 -8.95 14.28
C VAL A 47 -2.84 -9.33 13.11
N ALA A 48 -2.88 -8.52 12.06
CA ALA A 48 -3.85 -8.67 10.96
C ALA A 48 -3.27 -9.25 9.67
N CYS A 49 -1.97 -9.09 9.41
CA CYS A 49 -1.38 -9.36 8.10
C CYS A 49 -0.36 -10.51 8.13
N ALA A 50 0.43 -10.61 9.20
CA ALA A 50 1.55 -11.54 9.32
C ALA A 50 1.12 -13.02 9.33
N GLY A 51 -0.13 -13.34 9.65
CA GLY A 51 -0.63 -14.72 9.58
C GLY A 51 -0.51 -15.32 8.16
N CYS A 52 -0.81 -14.51 7.15
CA CYS A 52 -0.73 -14.89 5.74
C CYS A 52 0.60 -14.44 5.12
N HIS A 53 0.96 -13.16 5.31
CA HIS A 53 2.13 -12.56 4.65
C HIS A 53 3.48 -12.87 5.34
N LYS A 54 3.43 -13.55 6.49
CA LYS A 54 4.56 -13.78 7.41
C LYS A 54 5.10 -12.46 7.99
N TRP A 55 5.89 -12.56 9.05
CA TRP A 55 6.43 -11.39 9.74
C TRP A 55 7.28 -10.49 8.81
N HIS A 56 8.02 -11.10 7.89
CA HIS A 56 8.88 -10.38 6.95
C HIS A 56 8.16 -9.96 5.66
N GLY A 57 6.91 -10.37 5.42
CA GLY A 57 6.18 -10.01 4.20
C GLY A 57 6.57 -10.77 2.93
N ASN A 58 7.20 -11.96 3.02
CA ASN A 58 7.49 -12.76 1.81
C ASN A 58 6.26 -13.53 1.32
N GLY A 59 5.21 -13.63 2.13
CA GLY A 59 4.08 -14.48 1.83
C GLY A 59 4.45 -15.96 1.82
N GLY A 60 3.75 -16.73 0.99
CA GLY A 60 3.85 -18.19 0.89
C GLY A 60 2.61 -18.90 1.42
N GLY A 61 2.65 -20.23 1.38
CA GLY A 61 1.54 -21.08 1.80
C GLY A 61 1.16 -20.89 3.27
N GLY A 62 -0.14 -20.89 3.54
CA GLY A 62 -0.70 -20.75 4.88
C GLY A 62 -2.21 -20.58 4.91
N TYR A 63 -2.69 -20.06 6.04
CA TYR A 63 -4.10 -19.70 6.22
C TYR A 63 -4.50 -18.65 5.15
N GLY A 64 -5.57 -18.91 4.39
CA GLY A 64 -6.01 -18.04 3.30
C GLY A 64 -5.32 -18.26 1.94
N GLY A 65 -4.49 -19.31 1.79
CA GLY A 65 -3.85 -19.68 0.53
C GLY A 65 -2.41 -19.17 0.39
N ASP A 66 -1.92 -19.09 -0.86
CA ASP A 66 -0.56 -18.62 -1.16
C ASP A 66 -0.52 -17.10 -1.21
N ALA A 67 -0.18 -16.49 -0.07
CA ALA A 67 -0.04 -15.04 0.02
C ALA A 67 1.13 -14.56 -0.86
N LEU A 68 0.90 -13.47 -1.61
CA LEU A 68 1.95 -12.85 -2.41
C LEU A 68 3.02 -12.19 -1.53
N SER A 69 4.25 -12.11 -2.06
CA SER A 69 5.33 -11.36 -1.44
C SER A 69 5.05 -9.86 -1.50
N LEU A 70 4.90 -9.24 -0.34
CA LEU A 70 4.80 -7.80 -0.19
C LEU A 70 6.15 -7.11 -0.47
N ARG A 71 7.28 -7.80 -0.26
CA ARG A 71 8.61 -7.26 -0.59
C ARG A 71 8.78 -6.99 -2.09
N LYS A 72 8.11 -7.77 -2.94
CA LYS A 72 8.17 -7.66 -4.40
C LYS A 72 7.00 -6.89 -5.00
N THR A 73 6.10 -6.36 -4.16
CA THR A 73 4.92 -5.63 -4.64
C THR A 73 5.32 -4.41 -5.44
N GLN A 74 4.57 -4.11 -6.49
CA GLN A 74 4.72 -2.88 -7.28
C GLN A 74 3.67 -1.83 -6.90
N LEU A 75 2.76 -2.15 -5.98
CA LEU A 75 1.67 -1.25 -5.58
C LEU A 75 2.20 0.04 -4.97
N THR A 76 1.56 1.16 -5.30
CA THR A 76 1.76 2.44 -4.61
C THR A 76 1.14 2.40 -3.21
N ARG A 77 1.43 3.40 -2.38
CA ARG A 77 0.81 3.54 -1.05
C ARG A 77 -0.72 3.54 -1.16
N ASP A 78 -1.29 4.35 -2.04
CA ASP A 78 -2.75 4.46 -2.21
C ASP A 78 -3.37 3.14 -2.67
N GLN A 79 -2.68 2.40 -3.54
CA GLN A 79 -3.12 1.07 -3.96
C GLN A 79 -3.05 0.06 -2.80
N ILE A 80 -2.07 0.17 -1.90
CA ILE A 80 -2.02 -0.66 -0.69
C ILE A 80 -3.20 -0.30 0.23
N VAL A 81 -3.49 0.99 0.43
CA VAL A 81 -4.67 1.44 1.20
C VAL A 81 -5.96 0.87 0.62
N GLU A 82 -6.14 0.94 -0.71
CA GLU A 82 -7.32 0.38 -1.38
C GLU A 82 -7.41 -1.14 -1.17
N VAL A 83 -6.31 -1.88 -1.39
CA VAL A 83 -6.29 -3.35 -1.24
C VAL A 83 -6.52 -3.79 0.21
N VAL A 84 -5.98 -3.08 1.20
CA VAL A 84 -6.24 -3.38 2.62
C VAL A 84 -7.70 -3.06 2.97
N SER A 85 -8.22 -1.92 2.51
CA SER A 85 -9.61 -1.53 2.77
C SER A 85 -10.60 -2.53 2.19
N CYS A 86 -10.41 -2.89 0.92
CA CYS A 86 -11.38 -3.60 0.11
C CYS A 86 -11.13 -5.11 0.02
N GLY A 87 -10.00 -5.59 0.58
CA GLY A 87 -9.53 -6.95 0.36
C GLY A 87 -9.22 -7.19 -1.11
N ARG A 88 -9.03 -8.45 -1.51
CA ARG A 88 -8.82 -8.78 -2.92
C ARG A 88 -9.84 -9.83 -3.38
N PRO A 89 -10.93 -9.42 -4.07
CA PRO A 89 -11.98 -10.32 -4.52
C PRO A 89 -11.45 -11.55 -5.27
N GLY A 90 -12.04 -12.71 -5.00
CA GLY A 90 -11.60 -13.99 -5.58
C GLY A 90 -10.33 -14.57 -4.96
N THR A 91 -9.86 -14.01 -3.83
CA THR A 91 -8.68 -14.51 -3.10
C THR A 91 -8.99 -14.66 -1.61
N GLY A 92 -8.06 -15.25 -0.85
CA GLY A 92 -8.17 -15.36 0.60
C GLY A 92 -7.88 -14.07 1.37
N MET A 93 -7.50 -12.96 0.71
CA MET A 93 -7.25 -11.68 1.39
C MET A 93 -8.57 -10.97 1.71
N PRO A 94 -8.94 -10.82 2.99
CA PRO A 94 -10.22 -10.24 3.38
C PRO A 94 -10.18 -8.71 3.31
N TYR A 95 -11.35 -8.09 3.40
CA TYR A 95 -11.51 -6.64 3.49
C TYR A 95 -11.44 -6.20 4.95
N PHE A 96 -10.72 -5.12 5.23
CA PHE A 96 -10.52 -4.64 6.60
C PHE A 96 -11.29 -3.37 6.93
N LEU A 97 -11.86 -2.67 5.95
CA LEU A 97 -12.75 -1.53 6.19
C LEU A 97 -14.18 -2.03 6.42
N ARG A 98 -14.83 -1.57 7.49
CA ARG A 98 -16.17 -2.00 7.89
C ARG A 98 -17.20 -1.85 6.76
N ASP A 99 -17.20 -0.70 6.12
CA ASP A 99 -18.21 -0.31 5.13
C ASP A 99 -17.70 -0.53 3.70
N ALA A 100 -16.70 -1.42 3.54
CA ALA A 100 -16.21 -1.79 2.22
C ALA A 100 -17.36 -2.28 1.33
N TYR A 101 -17.44 -1.73 0.11
CA TYR A 101 -18.47 -2.01 -0.90
C TYR A 101 -19.90 -1.52 -0.60
N GLU A 102 -20.15 -0.78 0.50
CA GLU A 102 -21.47 -0.18 0.76
C GLU A 102 -21.65 1.14 0.00
N ASP A 103 -20.64 2.01 -0.01
CA ASP A 103 -20.68 3.35 -0.63
C ASP A 103 -19.77 3.49 -1.87
N LYS A 104 -19.57 2.42 -2.66
CA LYS A 104 -18.72 2.48 -3.88
C LYS A 104 -17.27 2.95 -3.62
N HIS A 105 -16.73 2.67 -2.44
CA HIS A 105 -15.37 3.10 -2.07
C HIS A 105 -14.26 2.18 -2.62
N CYS A 106 -14.63 1.07 -3.27
CA CYS A 106 -13.69 0.05 -3.72
C CYS A 106 -13.65 -0.03 -5.24
N TYR A 107 -12.43 -0.09 -5.80
CA TYR A 107 -12.14 -0.50 -7.18
C TYR A 107 -12.97 0.23 -8.23
N GLY A 108 -12.99 1.56 -8.16
CA GLY A 108 -13.70 2.39 -9.15
C GLY A 108 -15.22 2.42 -8.98
N GLY A 109 -15.72 2.00 -7.82
CA GLY A 109 -17.11 2.20 -7.44
C GLY A 109 -17.98 0.96 -7.45
N ILE A 110 -17.37 -0.21 -7.32
CA ILE A 110 -18.03 -1.50 -7.28
C ILE A 110 -18.80 -1.63 -5.95
N SER A 111 -20.08 -1.98 -6.03
CA SER A 111 -20.91 -2.29 -4.86
C SER A 111 -20.89 -3.78 -4.52
N ARG A 112 -21.48 -4.15 -3.38
CA ARG A 112 -21.70 -5.57 -3.04
C ARG A 112 -22.52 -6.32 -4.09
N GLN A 113 -23.44 -5.66 -4.78
CA GLN A 113 -24.21 -6.30 -5.85
C GLN A 113 -23.35 -6.54 -7.09
N ASP A 114 -22.47 -5.60 -7.42
CA ASP A 114 -21.57 -5.70 -8.58
C ASP A 114 -20.54 -6.82 -8.45
N LEU A 115 -20.16 -7.18 -7.21
CA LEU A 115 -19.30 -8.33 -6.93
C LEU A 115 -19.95 -9.67 -7.32
N GLY A 116 -21.28 -9.73 -7.41
CA GLY A 116 -22.02 -10.96 -7.71
C GLY A 116 -21.63 -12.10 -6.77
N ASN A 117 -21.12 -13.20 -7.35
CA ASN A 117 -20.66 -14.39 -6.62
C ASN A 117 -19.15 -14.37 -6.34
N ALA A 118 -18.43 -13.29 -6.65
CA ALA A 118 -17.00 -13.23 -6.36
C ALA A 118 -16.79 -13.40 -4.84
N PRO A 119 -16.15 -14.48 -4.40
CA PRO A 119 -16.01 -14.73 -2.97
C PRO A 119 -15.11 -13.64 -2.40
N LEU A 120 -15.68 -12.80 -1.53
CA LEU A 120 -14.91 -12.08 -0.54
C LEU A 120 -14.54 -13.09 0.54
N ALA A 121 -13.27 -13.18 0.88
CA ALA A 121 -12.88 -13.91 2.08
C ALA A 121 -13.66 -13.36 3.29
N THR A 122 -14.04 -14.26 4.19
CA THR A 122 -14.77 -13.91 5.42
C THR A 122 -14.09 -12.71 6.08
N ALA A 123 -14.91 -11.75 6.54
CA ALA A 123 -14.40 -10.57 7.24
C ALA A 123 -13.40 -10.99 8.32
N PRO A 124 -12.31 -10.23 8.51
CA PRO A 124 -11.31 -10.53 9.53
C PRO A 124 -11.96 -10.53 10.90
N SER A 125 -11.28 -11.11 11.90
CA SER A 125 -11.72 -11.11 13.30
C SER A 125 -11.96 -9.72 13.90
N GLY A 126 -11.53 -8.64 13.22
CA GLY A 126 -11.91 -7.27 13.49
C GLY A 126 -11.63 -6.33 12.30
N PHE A 127 -12.49 -5.34 12.10
CA PHE A 127 -12.28 -4.25 11.13
C PHE A 127 -11.26 -3.24 11.65
N LEU A 128 -10.50 -2.65 10.72
CA LEU A 128 -9.56 -1.56 10.98
C LEU A 128 -10.24 -0.20 10.78
N ARG A 129 -9.79 0.79 11.56
CA ARG A 129 -10.12 2.21 11.36
C ARG A 129 -9.29 2.77 10.19
N PRO A 130 -9.75 3.84 9.51
CA PRO A 130 -9.00 4.45 8.41
C PRO A 130 -7.54 4.79 8.75
N LYS A 131 -7.29 5.30 9.97
CA LYS A 131 -5.93 5.60 10.43
C LYS A 131 -5.04 4.35 10.57
N GLU A 132 -5.61 3.21 10.95
CA GLU A 132 -4.86 1.95 11.06
C GLU A 132 -4.54 1.38 9.66
N ILE A 133 -5.45 1.58 8.71
CA ILE A 133 -5.23 1.24 7.29
C ILE A 133 -4.10 2.10 6.70
N ASP A 134 -4.13 3.41 6.95
CA ASP A 134 -3.04 4.31 6.56
C ASP A 134 -1.70 3.92 7.20
N ALA A 135 -1.71 3.62 8.50
CA ALA A 135 -0.52 3.24 9.25
C ALA A 135 0.10 1.94 8.72
N VAL A 136 -0.71 0.90 8.45
CA VAL A 136 -0.18 -0.36 7.90
C VAL A 136 0.31 -0.20 6.46
N ALA A 137 -0.28 0.71 5.67
CA ALA A 137 0.25 1.06 4.35
C ALA A 137 1.59 1.79 4.46
N ASP A 138 1.74 2.72 5.41
CA ASP A 138 3.00 3.41 5.70
C ASP A 138 4.09 2.41 6.10
N TYR A 139 3.80 1.50 7.03
CA TYR A 139 4.72 0.44 7.43
C TYR A 139 5.09 -0.50 6.25
N ALA A 140 4.11 -0.90 5.43
CA ALA A 140 4.40 -1.74 4.26
C ALA A 140 5.35 -1.04 3.26
N MET A 141 5.18 0.27 3.07
CA MET A 141 6.04 1.06 2.19
C MET A 141 7.44 1.28 2.79
N ALA A 142 7.51 1.57 4.09
CA ALA A 142 8.75 1.92 4.77
C ALA A 142 9.63 0.70 5.10
N ASP A 143 9.02 -0.43 5.47
CA ASP A 143 9.70 -1.54 6.15
C ASP A 143 9.53 -2.92 5.50
N VAL A 144 8.71 -3.03 4.45
CA VAL A 144 8.47 -4.31 3.77
C VAL A 144 8.83 -4.23 2.29
N LYS A 145 8.21 -3.31 1.54
CA LYS A 145 8.39 -3.17 0.09
C LYS A 145 9.87 -2.90 -0.25
N GLY A 146 10.43 -3.71 -1.14
CA GLY A 146 11.78 -3.53 -1.65
C GLY A 146 12.93 -3.90 -0.70
N LYS A 147 12.66 -4.41 0.50
CA LYS A 147 13.70 -4.65 1.53
C LYS A 147 14.61 -5.87 1.31
N GLY A 148 14.59 -6.51 0.13
CA GLY A 148 15.39 -7.70 -0.16
C GLY A 148 15.10 -8.87 0.78
N GLU A 149 16.09 -9.73 1.03
CA GLU A 149 15.93 -10.86 1.95
C GLU A 149 15.79 -10.41 3.42
N PRO A 150 15.03 -11.16 4.26
CA PRO A 150 14.88 -10.82 5.67
C PRO A 150 16.21 -10.86 6.43
N THR A 151 16.43 -9.87 7.31
CA THR A 151 17.69 -9.75 8.08
C THR A 151 17.48 -9.97 9.58
N TYR A 152 18.58 -10.19 10.30
CA TYR A 152 18.57 -10.30 11.77
C TYR A 152 18.03 -9.03 12.44
N ALA A 153 18.46 -7.86 11.95
CA ALA A 153 18.00 -6.55 12.45
C ALA A 153 16.47 -6.41 12.29
N GLN A 154 15.94 -6.67 11.08
CA GLN A 154 14.49 -6.63 10.83
C GLN A 154 13.73 -7.62 11.72
N CYS A 155 14.29 -8.81 11.95
CA CYS A 155 13.65 -9.81 12.82
C CYS A 155 13.59 -9.34 14.27
N THR A 156 14.69 -8.79 14.81
CA THR A 156 14.74 -8.30 16.19
C THR A 156 13.93 -7.03 16.40
N GLU A 157 13.81 -6.17 15.39
CA GLU A 157 12.87 -5.06 15.40
C GLU A 157 11.40 -5.53 15.45
N PHE A 158 11.10 -6.66 14.80
CA PHE A 158 9.76 -7.23 14.78
C PHE A 158 9.43 -8.08 16.02
N PHE A 159 10.37 -8.84 16.57
CA PHE A 159 10.10 -9.77 17.68
C PHE A 159 10.73 -9.35 19.02
N GLY A 160 11.51 -8.27 19.03
CA GLY A 160 12.32 -7.84 20.17
C GLY A 160 13.74 -8.40 20.13
N GLU A 161 14.64 -7.68 20.80
CA GLU A 161 16.02 -8.11 21.01
C GLU A 161 16.07 -9.46 21.76
N GLY A 162 17.08 -10.28 21.43
CA GLY A 162 17.26 -11.59 22.06
C GLY A 162 16.24 -12.66 21.64
N SER A 163 15.27 -12.33 20.76
CA SER A 163 14.26 -13.30 20.32
C SER A 163 14.88 -14.50 19.61
N ARG A 164 14.57 -15.71 20.11
CA ARG A 164 15.15 -16.97 19.61
C ARG A 164 14.78 -17.25 18.16
N VAL A 165 13.60 -16.80 17.72
CA VAL A 165 13.15 -16.97 16.32
C VAL A 165 14.08 -16.28 15.34
N CYS A 166 14.82 -15.26 15.78
CA CYS A 166 15.75 -14.52 14.94
C CYS A 166 17.12 -15.18 14.81
N ASN A 167 17.44 -16.20 15.62
CA ASN A 167 18.77 -16.82 15.60
C ASN A 167 19.13 -17.43 14.25
N VAL A 168 18.14 -17.82 13.43
CA VAL A 168 18.34 -18.35 12.08
C VAL A 168 19.05 -17.37 11.14
N TYR A 169 19.01 -16.06 11.43
CA TYR A 169 19.64 -15.01 10.63
C TYR A 169 21.02 -14.59 11.14
N LYS A 170 21.50 -15.15 12.26
CA LYS A 170 22.82 -14.80 12.82
C LYS A 170 23.98 -15.34 11.98
N THR A 171 23.80 -16.49 11.34
CA THR A 171 24.83 -17.15 10.53
C THR A 171 24.89 -16.63 9.09
N SER A 172 23.91 -15.83 8.67
CA SER A 172 23.77 -15.27 7.32
C SER A 172 24.26 -13.80 7.21
N GLN A 173 24.74 -13.20 8.31
CA GLN A 173 25.35 -11.88 8.27
C GLN A 173 26.77 -11.98 7.69
N PRO A 174 27.15 -11.19 6.66
CA PRO A 174 28.55 -11.09 6.27
C PRO A 174 29.34 -10.55 7.47
N SER A 175 30.34 -11.31 7.90
CA SER A 175 31.23 -10.98 9.01
C SER A 175 31.98 -9.68 8.69
N GLY A 176 31.54 -8.56 9.26
CA GLY A 176 32.19 -7.27 9.03
C GLY A 176 32.12 -6.38 10.25
N SER A 177 32.89 -6.71 11.29
CA SER A 177 33.39 -5.74 12.27
C SER A 177 34.67 -6.32 12.93
N PRO A 178 35.78 -5.57 12.98
CA PRO A 178 37.01 -6.02 13.60
C PRO A 178 36.79 -6.25 15.09
N LYS A 179 37.31 -7.37 15.62
CA LYS A 179 37.48 -7.52 17.06
C LYS A 179 38.59 -6.58 17.49
N GLU A 180 38.25 -5.51 18.21
CA GLU A 180 39.23 -4.85 19.07
C GLU A 180 39.64 -5.84 20.15
N GLY A 181 40.94 -6.08 20.24
CA GLY A 181 41.55 -7.02 21.17
C GLY A 181 41.54 -6.48 22.60
N GLY A 182 41.42 -7.41 23.54
CA GLY A 182 41.69 -7.27 24.97
C GLY A 182 42.09 -8.62 25.51
#